data_AF-A0AAW0XC48-F1
#
_entry.id   AF-A0AAW0XC48-F1
#
_cell.length_a   1.000
_cell.length_b   1.000
_cell.length_c   1.000
_cell.angle_alpha   90.00
_cell.angle_beta   90.00
_cell.angle_gamma   90.00
#
_symmetry.space_group_name_H-M   'P 1'
#
loop_
_entity.id
_entity.type
_entity.pdbx_description
1 polymer ?
#
loop_
_entity_poly.entity_id
_entity_poly.type
_entity_poly.pdbx_seq_one_letter_code
_entity_poly.pdbx_strand_id
1 'polypeptide(L)'
;NSDRTWATFTQEFHVHVWAMLAAAVVAFSIGLYLASATVKEERNLTFSETFLIVFGALCGQGCYVLFRKLPSRLVLMTVLLLQVVMLAHYTSTLVSALSVPPALPAISSISDLLRNPALSFGTTGDTAIIGYLKNSPRLDH
;
A
#
# COMPACT_ATOMS: atom_id res chain seq x y z
N ASN A 1 -0.75 19.71 -6.94
CA ASN A 1 -1.29 18.97 -5.76
C ASN A 1 -1.67 17.53 -6.11
N SER A 2 -2.13 17.25 -7.34
CA SER A 2 -2.45 15.90 -7.86
C SER A 2 -1.28 14.90 -7.84
N ASP A 3 -0.07 15.36 -8.15
CA ASP A 3 1.10 14.46 -8.30
C ASP A 3 1.54 13.85 -6.98
N ARG A 4 1.33 14.58 -5.87
CA ARG A 4 1.57 14.06 -4.52
C ARG A 4 0.56 12.98 -4.15
N THR A 5 -0.70 13.11 -4.56
CA THR A 5 -1.74 12.12 -4.26
C THR A 5 -1.50 10.80 -4.98
N TRP A 6 -1.12 10.84 -6.27
CA TRP A 6 -0.76 9.64 -7.04
C TRP A 6 0.52 8.96 -6.52
N ALA A 7 1.51 9.76 -6.11
CA ALA A 7 2.69 9.24 -5.45
C ALA A 7 2.30 8.53 -4.14
N THR A 8 1.41 9.08 -3.31
CA THR A 8 0.98 8.43 -2.06
C THR A 8 0.37 7.04 -2.31
N PHE A 9 -0.49 6.89 -3.33
CA PHE A 9 -1.09 5.59 -3.65
C PHE A 9 -0.09 4.55 -4.15
N THR A 10 0.97 4.99 -4.84
CA THR A 10 2.02 4.09 -5.36
C THR A 10 3.20 3.91 -4.39
N GLN A 11 3.32 4.80 -3.39
CA GLN A 11 4.37 4.83 -2.37
C GLN A 11 4.18 3.76 -1.29
N GLU A 12 2.96 3.22 -1.12
CA GLU A 12 2.71 2.12 -0.19
C GLU A 12 3.55 0.87 -0.51
N PHE A 13 3.90 0.66 -1.77
CA PHE A 13 4.81 -0.42 -2.20
C PHE A 13 6.11 0.13 -2.75
N HIS A 14 7.23 -0.18 -2.08
CA HIS A 14 8.57 0.13 -2.56
C HIS A 14 8.78 -0.47 -3.97
N VAL A 15 9.48 0.23 -4.87
CA VAL A 15 9.76 -0.21 -6.27
C VAL A 15 10.24 -1.67 -6.36
N HIS A 16 10.99 -2.15 -5.37
CA HIS A 16 11.45 -3.53 -5.28
C HIS A 16 10.30 -4.55 -5.21
N VAL A 17 9.21 -4.24 -4.51
CA VAL A 17 8.03 -5.12 -4.37
C VAL A 17 7.30 -5.25 -5.70
N TRP A 18 7.16 -4.15 -6.44
CA TRP A 18 6.59 -4.18 -7.78
C TRP A 18 7.42 -5.02 -8.75
N ALA A 19 8.75 -4.88 -8.69
CA ALA A 19 9.65 -5.70 -9.49
C ALA A 19 9.55 -7.19 -9.12
N MET A 20 9.49 -7.52 -7.82
CA MET A 20 9.32 -8.89 -7.34
C MET A 20 7.95 -9.47 -7.72
N LEU A 21 6.89 -8.66 -7.70
CA LEU A 21 5.56 -9.06 -8.15
C LEU A 21 5.55 -9.37 -9.64
N ALA A 22 6.14 -8.51 -10.46
CA ALA A 22 6.28 -8.75 -11.90
C ALA A 22 7.10 -10.02 -12.18
N ALA A 23 8.22 -10.22 -11.47
CA ALA A 23 9.02 -11.42 -11.56
C ALA A 23 8.24 -12.68 -11.16
N ALA A 24 7.44 -12.61 -10.09
CA ALA A 24 6.59 -13.71 -9.65
C ALA A 24 5.52 -14.06 -10.71
N VAL A 25 4.87 -13.06 -11.32
CA VAL A 25 3.91 -13.27 -12.42
C VAL A 25 4.57 -14.05 -13.56
N VAL A 26 5.76 -13.63 -13.99
CA VAL A 26 6.51 -14.30 -15.06
C VAL A 26 6.91 -15.72 -14.65
N ALA A 27 7.40 -15.92 -13.43
CA ALA A 27 7.78 -17.24 -12.92
C ALA A 27 6.59 -18.21 -12.87
N PHE A 28 5.43 -17.79 -12.36
CA PHE A 28 4.22 -18.60 -12.34
C PHE A 28 3.67 -18.86 -13.75
N SER A 29 3.80 -17.88 -14.67
CA SER A 29 3.41 -18.06 -16.08
C SER A 29 4.29 -19.11 -16.77
N ILE A 30 5.60 -19.10 -16.53
CA ILE A 30 6.51 -20.13 -17.03
C ILE A 30 6.17 -21.50 -16.42
N GLY A 31 5.95 -21.56 -15.10
CA GLY A 31 5.59 -22.79 -14.41
C GLY A 31 4.28 -23.40 -14.93
N LEU A 32 3.27 -22.58 -15.18
CA LEU A 32 2.00 -23.03 -15.73
C LEU A 32 2.11 -23.43 -17.22
N TYR A 33 2.96 -22.75 -17.98
CA TYR A 33 3.25 -23.11 -19.38
C TYR A 33 3.93 -24.47 -19.45
N LEU A 34 4.97 -24.70 -18.64
CA LEU A 34 5.66 -25.99 -18.52
C LEU A 34 4.74 -27.10 -18.02
N ALA A 35 3.87 -26.81 -17.04
CA ALA A 35 2.87 -27.76 -16.56
C ALA A 35 1.89 -28.15 -17.68
N SER A 36 1.46 -27.20 -18.50
CA SER A 36 0.58 -27.49 -19.65
C SER A 36 1.30 -28.28 -20.76
N ALA A 37 2.59 -28.03 -20.99
CA ALA A 37 3.37 -28.70 -22.03
C ALA A 37 3.79 -30.14 -21.65
N THR A 38 4.02 -30.40 -20.36
CA THR A 38 4.40 -31.73 -19.86
C THR A 38 3.21 -32.68 -19.76
N VAL A 39 1.99 -32.14 -19.59
CA VAL A 39 0.79 -32.93 -19.37
C VAL A 39 -0.03 -33.02 -20.67
N LYS A 40 0.22 -34.08 -21.45
CA LYS A 40 -0.42 -34.35 -22.75
C LYS A 40 -1.96 -34.31 -22.78
N GLU A 41 -2.62 -34.47 -21.64
CA GLU A 41 -4.08 -34.49 -21.51
C GLU A 41 -4.69 -33.09 -21.34
N GLU A 42 -3.87 -32.07 -21.06
CA GLU A 42 -4.33 -30.69 -20.90
C GLU A 42 -4.28 -29.93 -22.22
N ARG A 43 -5.14 -28.90 -22.37
CA ARG A 43 -5.08 -27.99 -23.51
C ARG A 43 -3.69 -27.33 -23.51
N ASN A 44 -2.98 -27.45 -24.62
CA ASN A 44 -1.75 -26.68 -24.83
C ASN A 44 -2.10 -25.19 -24.80
N LEU A 45 -1.60 -24.48 -23.80
CA LEU A 45 -1.76 -23.05 -23.65
C LEU A 45 -0.56 -22.35 -24.27
N THR A 46 -0.82 -21.28 -25.01
CA THR A 46 0.23 -20.36 -25.48
C THR A 46 0.75 -19.57 -24.29
N PHE A 47 2.02 -19.19 -24.31
CA PHE A 47 2.62 -18.39 -23.23
C PHE A 47 1.80 -17.13 -22.89
N SER A 48 1.27 -16.43 -23.89
CA SER A 48 0.40 -15.26 -23.69
C SER A 48 -0.91 -15.59 -22.98
N GLU A 49 -1.52 -16.74 -23.28
CA GLU A 49 -2.74 -17.19 -22.59
C GLU A 49 -2.43 -17.52 -21.13
N THR A 50 -1.31 -18.21 -20.89
CA THR A 50 -0.85 -18.54 -19.55
C THR A 50 -0.56 -17.28 -18.72
N PHE A 51 0.08 -16.28 -19.32
CA PHE A 51 0.33 -14.99 -18.69
C PHE A 51 -0.98 -14.27 -18.32
N LEU A 52 -1.93 -14.19 -19.25
CA LEU A 52 -3.23 -13.58 -18.99
C LEU A 52 -4.02 -14.32 -17.91
N ILE A 53 -3.92 -15.64 -17.83
CA ILE A 53 -4.55 -16.44 -16.77
C ILE A 53 -3.93 -16.13 -15.40
N VAL A 54 -2.60 -16.12 -15.29
CA VAL A 54 -1.90 -15.82 -14.03
C VAL A 54 -2.14 -14.38 -13.61
N PHE A 55 -2.06 -13.44 -14.55
CA PHE A 55 -2.34 -12.03 -14.31
C PHE A 55 -3.80 -11.82 -13.88
N GLY A 56 -4.75 -12.45 -14.59
CA GLY A 56 -6.17 -12.42 -14.23
C GLY A 56 -6.43 -12.98 -12.83
N ALA A 57 -5.84 -14.12 -12.49
CA ALA A 57 -5.94 -14.71 -11.16
C ALA A 57 -5.38 -13.79 -10.06
N LEU A 58 -4.27 -13.09 -10.33
CA LEU A 58 -3.74 -12.04 -9.45
C LEU A 58 -4.61 -10.77 -9.42
N CYS A 59 -5.40 -10.48 -10.43
CA CYS A 59 -6.40 -9.42 -10.34
C CYS A 59 -7.67 -9.89 -9.61
N GLY A 60 -7.75 -11.14 -9.19
CA GLY A 60 -8.97 -11.74 -8.65
C GLY A 60 -10.03 -12.04 -9.71
N GLN A 61 -9.67 -11.99 -11.00
CA GLN A 61 -10.53 -12.46 -12.08
C GLN A 61 -10.55 -13.98 -12.09
N GLY A 62 -11.74 -14.57 -12.23
CA GLY A 62 -11.91 -16.01 -12.36
C GLY A 62 -11.24 -16.54 -13.63
N CYS A 63 -10.80 -17.79 -13.60
CA CYS A 63 -10.27 -18.48 -14.78
C CYS A 63 -11.40 -19.23 -15.49
N TYR A 64 -11.50 -19.08 -16.82
CA TYR A 64 -12.42 -19.88 -17.64
C TYR A 64 -11.87 -21.29 -17.94
N VAL A 65 -10.56 -21.50 -17.74
CA VAL A 65 -9.87 -22.77 -18.02
C VAL A 65 -9.92 -23.67 -16.80
N LEU A 66 -10.48 -24.87 -16.97
CA LEU A 66 -10.52 -25.89 -15.93
C LEU A 66 -9.29 -26.80 -16.02
N PHE A 67 -8.34 -26.60 -15.12
CA PHE A 67 -7.17 -27.47 -14.98
C PHE A 67 -7.58 -28.80 -14.33
N ARG A 68 -7.37 -29.92 -15.04
CA ARG A 68 -7.81 -31.25 -14.59
C ARG A 68 -6.75 -31.93 -13.74
N LYS A 69 -5.48 -31.55 -13.86
CA LYS A 69 -4.36 -32.29 -13.29
C LYS A 69 -3.77 -31.57 -12.09
N LEU A 70 -3.14 -32.33 -11.20
CA LEU A 70 -2.58 -31.82 -9.95
C LEU A 70 -1.54 -30.69 -10.12
N PRO A 71 -0.55 -30.76 -11.04
CA PRO A 71 0.51 -29.73 -11.09
C PRO A 71 -0.03 -28.35 -11.49
N SER A 72 -0.89 -28.28 -12.51
CA SER A 72 -1.51 -27.03 -12.95
C SER A 72 -2.46 -26.46 -11.91
N ARG A 73 -3.21 -27.31 -11.19
CA ARG A 73 -4.04 -26.89 -10.04
C ARG A 73 -3.21 -26.36 -8.88
N LEU A 74 -2.07 -26.97 -8.56
CA LEU A 74 -1.19 -26.47 -7.50
C LEU A 74 -0.64 -25.09 -7.84
N VAL A 75 -0.17 -24.88 -9.09
CA VAL A 75 0.28 -23.57 -9.54
C VAL A 75 -0.83 -22.53 -9.42
N LEU A 76 -2.04 -22.83 -9.90
CA LEU A 76 -3.19 -21.93 -9.77
C LEU A 76 -3.52 -21.61 -8.31
N MET A 77 -3.53 -22.62 -7.42
CA MET A 77 -3.79 -22.44 -6.00
C MET A 77 -2.73 -21.57 -5.32
N THR A 78 -1.45 -21.72 -5.68
CA THR A 78 -0.38 -20.86 -5.16
C THR A 78 -0.52 -19.41 -5.63
N VAL A 79 -0.93 -19.18 -6.87
CA VAL A 79 -1.20 -17.84 -7.39
C VAL A 79 -2.40 -17.20 -6.69
N LEU A 80 -3.48 -17.95 -6.47
CA LEU A 80 -4.65 -17.49 -5.73
C LEU A 80 -4.32 -17.19 -4.26
N LEU A 81 -3.50 -18.03 -3.61
CA LEU A 81 -3.03 -17.78 -2.26
C LEU A 81 -2.19 -16.52 -2.19
N LEU A 82 -1.26 -16.34 -3.13
CA LEU A 82 -0.45 -15.13 -3.24
C LEU A 82 -1.36 -13.90 -3.40
N GLN A 83 -2.40 -13.99 -4.22
CA GLN A 83 -3.35 -12.90 -4.40
C GLN A 83 -4.04 -12.51 -3.10
N VAL A 84 -4.52 -13.49 -2.33
CA VAL A 84 -5.17 -13.24 -1.03
C VAL A 84 -4.18 -12.56 -0.07
N VAL A 85 -2.94 -13.03 0.00
CA VAL A 85 -1.90 -12.44 0.87
C VAL A 85 -1.57 -11.01 0.45
N MET A 86 -1.39 -10.76 -0.84
CA MET A 86 -1.12 -9.41 -1.38
C MET A 86 -2.26 -8.45 -1.07
N LEU A 87 -3.51 -8.88 -1.29
CA LEU A 87 -4.70 -8.08 -1.00
C LEU A 87 -4.82 -7.78 0.50
N ALA A 88 -4.58 -8.76 1.36
CA ALA A 88 -4.61 -8.58 2.81
C ALA A 88 -3.54 -7.58 3.28
N HIS A 89 -2.33 -7.66 2.73
CA HIS A 89 -1.26 -6.73 3.09
C HIS A 89 -1.52 -5.31 2.59
N TYR A 90 -1.99 -5.18 1.34
CA TYR A 90 -2.36 -3.88 0.77
C TYR A 90 -3.49 -3.22 1.58
N THR A 91 -4.56 -3.95 1.87
CA THR A 91 -5.67 -3.43 2.66
C THR A 91 -5.26 -3.07 4.09
N SER A 92 -4.39 -3.86 4.73
CA SER A 92 -3.83 -3.54 6.05
C SER A 92 -3.02 -2.24 6.04
N THR A 93 -2.20 -2.04 5.00
CA THR A 93 -1.36 -0.83 4.86
C THR A 93 -2.24 0.39 4.62
N LEU A 94 -3.21 0.27 3.70
CA LEU A 94 -4.18 1.31 3.40
C LEU A 94 -5.01 1.70 4.64
N VAL A 95 -5.50 0.72 5.39
CA VAL A 95 -6.25 0.98 6.63
C VAL A 95 -5.36 1.64 7.67
N SER A 96 -4.10 1.22 7.79
CA SER A 96 -3.14 1.86 8.70
C SER A 96 -2.91 3.32 8.31
N ALA A 97 -2.71 3.61 7.02
CA ALA A 97 -2.53 4.96 6.52
C ALA A 97 -3.76 5.85 6.76
N LEU A 98 -4.97 5.29 6.62
CA LEU A 98 -6.23 5.99 6.90
C LEU A 98 -6.50 6.19 8.40
N SER A 99 -5.98 5.30 9.25
CA SER A 99 -6.20 5.33 10.70
C SER A 99 -5.29 6.31 11.42
N VAL A 100 -4.17 6.71 10.81
CA VAL A 100 -3.28 7.72 11.39
C VAL A 100 -3.93 9.09 11.23
N PRO A 101 -4.36 9.76 12.32
CA PRO A 101 -4.82 11.13 12.24
C PRO A 101 -3.68 12.02 11.73
N PRO A 102 -4.00 13.12 11.01
CA PRO A 102 -2.97 14.04 10.52
C PRO A 102 -2.07 14.45 11.67
N ALA A 103 -0.75 14.30 11.48
CA ALA A 103 0.23 14.65 12.49
C ALA A 103 -0.03 16.08 12.95
N LEU A 104 -0.27 16.25 14.25
CA LEU A 104 -0.32 17.57 14.86
C LEU A 104 0.98 18.29 14.47
N PRO A 105 0.92 19.60 14.14
CA PRO A 105 2.13 20.34 13.77
C PRO A 105 3.19 20.12 14.86
N ALA A 106 4.42 19.86 14.43
CA ALA A 106 5.55 19.61 15.33
C ALA A 106 5.91 20.93 16.03
N ILE A 107 5.12 21.29 17.03
CA ILE A 107 5.30 22.47 17.85
C ILE A 107 6.52 22.22 18.73
N SER A 108 7.68 22.65 18.24
CA SER A 108 8.94 22.55 18.96
C SER A 108 9.24 23.79 19.80
N SER A 109 8.50 24.90 19.58
CA SER A 109 8.71 26.17 20.28
C SER A 109 7.42 26.98 20.44
N ILE A 110 7.39 27.83 21.48
CA ILE A 110 6.30 28.80 21.70
C ILE A 110 6.20 29.82 20.56
N SER A 111 7.32 30.14 19.90
CA SER A 111 7.33 30.96 18.69
C SER A 111 6.58 30.34 17.51
N ASP A 112 6.52 29.01 17.43
CA ASP A 112 5.82 28.28 16.37
C ASP A 112 4.31 28.20 16.65
N LEU A 113 3.90 28.23 17.92
CA LEU A 113 2.51 28.44 18.36
C LEU A 113 2.00 29.83 18.00
N LEU A 114 2.80 30.87 18.26
CA LEU A 114 2.43 32.27 18.01
C LEU A 114 2.32 32.61 16.51
N ARG A 115 3.05 31.90 15.64
CA ARG A 115 3.03 32.10 14.19
C ARG A 115 1.86 31.42 13.49
N ASN A 116 1.22 30.44 14.12
CA ASN A 116 0.10 29.70 13.52
C ASN A 116 -1.25 30.24 14.00
N PRO A 117 -1.99 31.03 13.18
CA PRO A 117 -3.29 31.58 13.56
C PRO A 117 -4.39 30.49 13.69
N ALA A 118 -4.10 29.26 13.27
CA ALA A 118 -5.01 28.12 13.38
C ALA A 118 -4.99 27.43 14.76
N LEU A 119 -4.02 27.76 15.63
CA LEU A 119 -3.93 27.19 16.98
C LEU A 119 -4.33 28.23 18.04
N SER A 120 -5.50 28.04 18.65
CA SER A 120 -5.90 28.80 19.84
C SER A 120 -5.25 28.19 21.07
N PHE A 121 -4.37 28.94 21.73
CA PHE A 121 -3.82 28.56 23.03
C PHE A 121 -4.32 29.52 24.11
N GLY A 122 -4.60 28.97 25.29
CA GLY A 122 -5.05 29.73 26.46
C GLY A 122 -4.40 29.16 27.71
N THR A 123 -4.32 29.97 28.75
CA THR A 123 -3.82 29.56 30.07
C THR A 123 -4.95 29.65 31.09
N THR A 124 -4.93 28.78 32.09
CA THR A 124 -5.91 28.81 33.18
C THR A 124 -5.77 30.13 33.94
N GLY A 125 -6.90 30.83 34.09
CA GLY A 125 -6.97 32.11 34.80
C GLY A 125 -6.38 32.03 36.19
N ASP A 126 -5.72 33.11 36.61
CA ASP A 126 -5.17 33.32 37.97
C ASP A 126 -3.85 32.60 38.31
N THR A 127 -3.06 32.23 37.31
CA THR A 127 -1.71 31.68 37.53
C THR A 127 -0.63 32.76 37.45
N ALA A 128 0.45 32.59 38.23
CA ALA A 128 1.62 33.49 38.21
C ALA A 128 2.21 33.68 36.80
N ILE A 129 2.04 32.68 35.92
CA ILE A 129 2.46 32.69 34.52
C ILE A 129 1.80 33.82 33.73
N ILE A 130 0.53 34.15 34.00
CA ILE A 130 -0.17 35.29 33.37
C ILE A 130 0.47 36.62 33.78
N GLY A 131 0.85 36.75 35.05
CA GLY A 131 1.55 37.94 35.56
C GLY A 131 2.92 38.12 34.89
N TYR A 132 3.69 37.04 34.75
CA TYR A 132 4.97 37.06 34.05
C TYR A 132 4.83 37.38 32.55
N LEU A 133 3.85 36.80 31.86
CA LEU A 133 3.59 37.10 30.44
C LEU A 133 3.16 38.56 30.24
N LYS A 134 2.33 39.11 31.14
CA LYS A 134 1.86 40.50 31.07
C LYS A 134 2.96 41.52 31.33
N ASN A 135 3.95 41.18 32.15
CA ASN A 135 5.09 42.05 32.47
C ASN A 135 6.31 41.84 31.57
N SER A 136 6.30 40.83 30.69
CA SER A 136 7.39 40.65 29.73
C SER A 136 7.33 41.73 28.62
N PRO A 137 8.46 42.38 28.27
CA PRO A 137 8.50 43.32 27.17
C PRO A 137 8.22 42.58 25.86
N ARG A 138 7.27 43.09 25.06
CA ARG A 138 6.92 42.53 23.75
C ARG A 138 8.16 42.56 22.85
N LEU A 139 8.66 41.39 22.49
CA LEU A 139 9.74 41.24 21.51
C LEU A 139 9.15 41.46 20.11
N ASP A 140 9.18 42.72 19.68
CA ASP A 140 8.86 43.14 18.32
C ASP A 140 10.13 42.98 17.44
N HIS A 141 10.32 41.81 16.83
CA HIS A 141 11.24 41.60 15.69
C HIS A 141 10.67 40.58 14.71
#